data_AF-A0AAE4I0Y8-F1
#
_entry.id   AF-A0AAE4I0Y8-F1
#
_cell.length_a   1.000
_cell.length_b   1.000
_cell.length_c   1.000
_cell.angle_alpha   90.00
_cell.angle_beta   90.00
_cell.angle_gamma   90.00
#
_symmetry.space_group_name_H-M   'P 1'
#
loop_
_entity.id
_entity.type
_entity.pdbx_description
1 polymer ?
#
loop_
_entity_poly.entity_id
_entity_poly.type
_entity_poly.pdbx_seq_one_letter_code
_entity_poly.pdbx_strand_id
1 'polypeptide(L)'
;MMTKKKGKLIPFIFYLIPYVHLTLAIDYLFDSLTGIFLFLVFTVAIGFYAKVTQQLTLLILGNFINIILSCSLIIFKNPLISLYHSSSPFTTAIPLIALFLITQLTGIFWGYVLQKEGSEEKKNQPKKAAER
;
A
#
# COMPACT_ATOMS: atom_id res chain seq x y z
N MET A 1 -6.85 -22.38 -19.49
CA MET A 1 -7.68 -21.29 -18.89
C MET A 1 -7.20 -20.95 -17.46
N MET A 2 -5.91 -20.63 -17.26
CA MET A 2 -5.30 -20.60 -15.91
C MET A 2 -4.36 -19.39 -15.63
N THR A 3 -4.26 -18.45 -16.58
CA THR A 3 -3.30 -17.33 -16.52
C THR A 3 -3.92 -16.00 -16.07
N LYS A 4 -5.24 -15.78 -16.23
CA LYS A 4 -5.89 -14.49 -15.93
C LYS A 4 -6.05 -14.16 -14.43
N LYS A 5 -5.88 -15.13 -13.51
CA LYS A 5 -6.02 -14.90 -12.06
C LYS A 5 -4.73 -14.43 -11.37
N LYS A 6 -3.55 -14.79 -11.88
CA LYS A 6 -2.25 -14.51 -11.22
C LYS A 6 -1.86 -13.02 -11.28
N GLY A 7 -2.19 -12.33 -12.37
CA GLY A 7 -1.87 -10.91 -12.54
C GLY A 7 -2.49 -9.98 -11.51
N LYS A 8 -3.63 -10.37 -10.91
CA LYS A 8 -4.30 -9.57 -9.88
C LYS A 8 -3.61 -9.59 -8.52
N LEU A 9 -2.75 -10.58 -8.27
CA LEU A 9 -2.06 -10.77 -6.99
C LEU A 9 -0.69 -10.08 -6.95
N ILE A 10 -0.14 -9.73 -8.12
CA ILE A 10 1.20 -9.13 -8.26
C ILE A 10 1.40 -7.91 -7.35
N PRO A 11 0.47 -6.93 -7.25
CA PRO A 11 0.70 -5.78 -6.39
C PRO A 11 0.73 -6.13 -4.89
N PHE A 12 0.21 -7.30 -4.49
CA PHE A 12 0.18 -7.73 -3.10
C PHE A 12 1.41 -8.54 -2.68
N ILE A 13 2.18 -9.09 -3.63
CA ILE A 13 3.50 -9.69 -3.35
C ILE A 13 4.42 -8.65 -2.70
N PHE A 14 4.21 -7.38 -3.04
CA PHE A 14 4.94 -6.26 -2.47
C PHE A 14 4.84 -6.18 -0.93
N TYR A 15 3.75 -6.67 -0.33
CA TYR A 15 3.60 -6.66 1.12
C TYR A 15 4.55 -7.62 1.86
N LEU A 16 5.15 -8.58 1.15
CA LEU A 16 6.22 -9.44 1.69
C LEU A 16 7.55 -8.69 1.86
N ILE A 17 7.68 -7.51 1.24
CA ILE A 17 8.85 -6.65 1.37
C ILE A 17 8.51 -5.60 2.44
N PRO A 18 9.28 -5.47 3.52
CA PRO A 18 9.06 -4.47 4.57
C PRO A 18 9.36 -3.07 4.01
N TYR A 19 8.36 -2.46 3.38
CA TYR A 19 8.58 -1.29 2.56
C TYR A 19 8.91 -0.04 3.37
N VAL A 20 8.54 -0.02 4.65
CA VAL A 20 9.00 1.01 5.61
C VAL A 20 10.52 1.00 5.71
N HIS A 21 11.12 -0.18 5.83
CA HIS A 21 12.58 -0.34 5.87
C HIS A 21 13.22 -0.06 4.51
N LEU A 22 12.58 -0.50 3.43
CA LEU A 22 13.05 -0.21 2.07
C LEU A 22 13.03 1.30 1.78
N THR A 23 11.99 2.00 2.20
CA THR A 23 11.86 3.46 2.09
C THR A 23 13.04 4.14 2.78
N LEU A 24 13.26 3.82 4.05
CA LEU A 24 14.36 4.40 4.83
C LEU A 24 15.74 4.02 4.27
N ALA A 25 15.89 2.81 3.71
CA ALA A 25 17.13 2.39 3.07
C ALA A 25 17.42 3.17 1.78
N ILE A 26 16.39 3.46 0.97
CA ILE A 26 16.51 4.30 -0.22
C ILE A 26 16.88 5.73 0.19
N ASP A 27 16.17 6.29 1.16
CA ASP A 27 16.44 7.66 1.63
C ASP A 27 17.86 7.80 2.19
N TYR A 28 18.34 6.81 2.93
CA TYR A 28 19.71 6.76 3.42
C TYR A 28 20.74 6.63 2.28
N LEU A 29 20.47 5.79 1.28
CA LEU A 29 21.41 5.56 0.16
C LEU A 29 21.58 6.80 -0.71
N PHE A 30 20.50 7.55 -0.92
CA PHE A 30 20.48 8.72 -1.81
C PHE A 30 20.56 10.05 -1.05
N ASP A 31 20.74 10.04 0.27
CA ASP A 31 20.73 11.21 1.15
C ASP A 31 19.58 12.20 0.81
N SER A 32 18.38 11.65 0.62
CA SER A 32 17.22 12.38 0.13
C SER A 32 15.93 11.78 0.66
N LEU A 33 14.80 12.48 0.49
CA LEU A 33 13.46 11.98 0.85
C LEU A 33 12.77 11.24 -0.30
N THR A 34 13.53 10.85 -1.32
CA THR A 34 13.00 10.30 -2.58
C THR A 34 12.21 9.00 -2.36
N GLY A 35 12.70 8.13 -1.48
CA GLY A 35 12.03 6.92 -1.06
C GLY A 35 10.68 7.22 -0.44
N ILE A 36 10.59 8.13 0.55
CA ILE A 36 9.31 8.52 1.15
C ILE A 36 8.32 8.98 0.07
N PHE A 37 8.69 9.90 -0.81
CA PHE A 37 7.80 10.39 -1.86
C PHE A 37 7.34 9.28 -2.83
N LEU A 38 8.27 8.42 -3.25
CA LEU A 38 7.96 7.28 -4.12
C LEU A 38 6.94 6.35 -3.45
N PHE A 39 7.13 6.06 -2.17
CA PHE A 39 6.25 5.18 -1.41
C PHE A 39 4.89 5.80 -1.10
N LEU A 40 4.79 7.12 -0.95
CA LEU A 40 3.50 7.81 -0.83
C LEU A 40 2.65 7.62 -2.10
N VAL A 41 3.23 7.85 -3.29
CA VAL A 41 2.50 7.64 -4.55
C VAL A 41 2.12 6.18 -4.73
N PHE A 42 3.06 5.29 -4.42
CA PHE A 42 2.87 3.85 -4.57
C PHE A 42 1.76 3.30 -3.65
N THR A 43 1.71 3.77 -2.40
CA THR A 43 0.69 3.38 -1.42
C THR A 43 -0.71 3.85 -1.82
N VAL A 44 -0.85 5.06 -2.38
CA VAL A 44 -2.11 5.51 -2.99
C VAL A 44 -2.53 4.57 -4.12
N ALA A 45 -1.61 4.25 -5.04
CA ALA A 45 -1.89 3.39 -6.19
C ALA A 45 -2.34 1.98 -5.78
N ILE A 46 -1.69 1.39 -4.77
CA ILE A 46 -2.11 0.08 -4.23
C ILE A 46 -3.48 0.16 -3.58
N GLY A 47 -3.75 1.17 -2.75
CA GLY A 47 -5.06 1.33 -2.10
C GLY A 47 -6.20 1.43 -3.13
N PHE A 48 -5.98 2.24 -4.17
CA PHE A 48 -6.88 2.36 -5.31
C PHE A 48 -7.09 1.03 -6.03
N TYR A 49 -5.99 0.35 -6.39
CA TYR A 49 -6.03 -0.93 -7.09
C TYR A 49 -6.80 -2.00 -6.28
N ALA A 50 -6.53 -2.09 -4.98
CA ALA A 50 -7.19 -3.03 -4.09
C ALA A 50 -8.71 -2.78 -4.03
N LYS A 51 -9.13 -1.51 -4.03
CA LYS A 51 -10.56 -1.18 -4.07
C LYS A 51 -11.19 -1.54 -5.42
N VAL A 52 -10.57 -1.15 -6.53
CA VAL A 52 -11.10 -1.41 -7.88
C VAL A 52 -11.21 -2.91 -8.16
N THR A 53 -10.27 -3.70 -7.65
CA THR A 53 -10.23 -5.16 -7.83
C THR A 53 -11.00 -5.96 -6.76
N GLN A 54 -11.61 -5.28 -5.77
CA GLN A 54 -12.30 -5.90 -4.62
C GLN A 54 -11.39 -6.81 -3.77
N GLN A 55 -10.12 -6.43 -3.61
CA GLN A 55 -9.09 -7.19 -2.88
C GLN A 55 -8.66 -6.50 -1.58
N LEU A 56 -9.56 -5.77 -0.93
CA LEU A 56 -9.27 -5.06 0.33
C LEU A 56 -8.83 -6.01 1.45
N THR A 57 -9.33 -7.24 1.50
CA THR A 57 -8.88 -8.24 2.48
C THR A 57 -7.40 -8.58 2.32
N LEU A 58 -6.90 -8.69 1.09
CA LEU A 58 -5.48 -8.92 0.81
C LEU A 58 -4.64 -7.70 1.19
N LEU A 59 -5.17 -6.49 0.95
CA LEU A 59 -4.53 -5.24 1.36
C LEU A 59 -4.31 -5.20 2.87
N ILE A 60 -5.36 -5.49 3.64
CA ILE A 60 -5.33 -5.50 5.11
C ILE A 60 -4.32 -6.54 5.61
N LEU A 61 -4.40 -7.78 5.09
CA LEU A 61 -3.49 -8.85 5.47
C LEU A 61 -2.03 -8.51 5.11
N GLY A 62 -1.81 -7.91 3.95
CA GLY A 62 -0.51 -7.43 3.52
C GLY A 62 0.06 -6.35 4.44
N ASN A 63 -0.75 -5.36 4.84
CA ASN A 63 -0.33 -4.34 5.80
C ASN A 63 0.05 -4.95 7.16
N PHE A 64 -0.72 -5.92 7.67
CA PHE A 64 -0.37 -6.62 8.91
C PHE A 64 0.98 -7.33 8.81
N ILE A 65 1.20 -8.08 7.73
CA ILE A 65 2.50 -8.74 7.47
C ILE A 65 3.61 -7.69 7.43
N ASN A 66 3.38 -6.56 6.78
CA ASN A 66 4.40 -5.51 6.65
C ASN A 66 4.80 -4.89 7.98
N ILE A 67 3.81 -4.60 8.83
CA ILE A 67 4.02 -4.04 10.16
C ILE A 67 4.79 -5.04 11.02
N ILE A 68 4.40 -6.31 11.00
CA ILE A 68 5.10 -7.36 11.75
C ILE A 68 6.54 -7.48 11.27
N LEU A 69 6.77 -7.62 9.95
CA LEU A 69 8.12 -7.72 9.39
C LEU A 69 8.98 -6.50 9.70
N SER A 70 8.40 -5.30 9.61
CA SER A 70 9.10 -4.05 9.94
C SER A 70 9.49 -4.00 11.43
N CYS A 71 8.54 -4.29 12.34
CA CYS A 71 8.85 -4.33 13.77
C CYS A 71 9.87 -5.42 14.12
N SER A 72 9.75 -6.61 13.52
CA SER A 72 10.71 -7.70 13.70
C SER A 72 12.11 -7.29 13.24
N LEU A 73 12.25 -6.67 12.07
CA LEU A 73 13.55 -6.19 11.57
C LEU A 73 14.20 -5.17 12.51
N ILE A 74 13.41 -4.24 13.06
CA ILE A 74 13.91 -3.28 14.06
C ILE A 74 14.46 -4.05 15.27
N ILE A 75 13.70 -5.00 15.81
CA ILE A 75 14.09 -5.78 17.01
C ILE A 75 15.35 -6.61 16.73
N PHE A 76 15.44 -7.30 15.59
CA PHE A 76 16.59 -8.13 15.23
C PHE A 76 17.86 -7.31 14.98
N LYS A 77 17.76 -6.07 14.46
CA LYS A 77 18.91 -5.16 14.31
C LYS A 77 19.27 -4.40 15.60
N ASN A 78 18.36 -4.35 16.57
CA ASN A 78 18.48 -3.52 17.78
C ASN A 78 19.68 -3.83 18.70
N PRO A 79 20.17 -5.09 18.87
CA PRO A 79 21.26 -5.32 19.82
C PRO A 79 22.59 -4.65 19.41
N LEU A 80 22.77 -4.32 18.13
CA LEU A 80 23.98 -3.66 17.62
C LEU A 80 23.85 -2.13 17.49
N ILE A 81 22.63 -1.60 17.36
CA ILE A 81 22.35 -0.17 17.11
C ILE A 81 22.04 0.61 18.40
N SER A 82 21.51 -0.08 19.42
CA SER A 82 21.22 0.47 20.76
C SER A 82 22.43 1.13 21.44
N LEU A 83 23.65 0.71 21.10
CA LEU A 83 24.89 1.25 21.64
C LEU A 83 25.31 2.61 21.03
N TYR A 84 24.75 3.03 19.90
CA TYR A 84 25.25 4.17 19.12
C TYR A 84 24.23 5.28 18.85
N HIS A 85 22.93 5.02 18.95
CA HIS A 85 21.89 6.02 18.68
C HIS A 85 20.94 6.22 19.87
N SER A 86 20.78 7.47 20.30
CA SER A 86 19.95 7.86 21.46
C SER A 86 18.44 7.77 21.20
N SER A 87 18.00 7.63 19.95
CA SER A 87 16.59 7.60 19.58
C SER A 87 16.17 6.20 19.14
N SER A 88 15.07 5.72 19.70
CA SER A 88 14.51 4.41 19.35
C SER A 88 14.13 4.37 17.87
N PRO A 89 14.53 3.35 17.08
CA PRO A 89 14.18 3.24 15.65
C PRO A 89 12.66 3.23 15.40
N PHE A 90 11.87 2.88 16.42
CA PHE A 90 10.42 2.94 16.38
C PHE A 90 9.87 4.37 16.23
N THR A 91 10.59 5.38 16.70
CA THR A 91 10.17 6.79 16.61
C THR A 91 10.05 7.28 15.17
N THR A 92 10.81 6.69 14.24
CA THR A 92 10.72 7.01 12.80
C THR A 92 9.80 6.04 12.07
N ALA A 93 9.87 4.74 12.40
CA ALA A 93 9.10 3.72 11.71
C ALA A 93 7.58 3.83 11.94
N ILE A 94 7.13 4.11 13.17
CA ILE A 94 5.69 4.17 13.49
C ILE A 94 4.98 5.32 12.75
N PRO A 95 5.49 6.57 12.77
CA PRO A 95 4.88 7.65 11.98
C PRO A 95 4.84 7.33 10.49
N LEU A 96 5.88 6.69 9.96
CA LEU A 96 5.96 6.34 8.55
C LEU A 96 4.95 5.25 8.16
N ILE A 97 4.76 4.23 9.02
CA ILE A 97 3.68 3.25 8.87
C ILE A 97 2.32 3.95 8.84
N ALA A 98 2.06 4.84 9.80
CA ALA A 98 0.79 5.56 9.88
C ALA A 98 0.54 6.41 8.63
N LEU A 99 1.57 7.13 8.17
CA LEU A 99 1.52 7.94 6.96
C LEU A 99 1.17 7.08 5.72
N PHE A 100 1.83 5.94 5.55
CA PHE A 100 1.55 5.01 4.45
C PHE A 100 0.16 4.38 4.51
N LEU A 101 -0.38 4.12 5.71
CA LEU A 101 -1.75 3.66 5.86
C LEU A 101 -2.76 4.76 5.46
N ILE A 102 -2.51 6.01 5.85
CA ILE A 102 -3.37 7.15 5.48
C ILE A 102 -3.40 7.33 3.96
N THR A 103 -2.25 7.27 3.28
CA THR A 103 -2.20 7.41 1.82
C THR A 103 -2.90 6.24 1.10
N GLN A 104 -2.77 5.01 1.61
CA GLN A 104 -3.57 3.89 1.09
C GLN A 104 -5.08 4.14 1.24
N LEU A 105 -5.54 4.68 2.37
CA LEU A 105 -6.95 5.05 2.56
C LEU A 105 -7.40 6.09 1.52
N THR A 106 -6.56 7.07 1.19
CA THR A 106 -6.83 8.03 0.10
C THR A 106 -7.03 7.31 -1.24
N GLY A 107 -6.17 6.33 -1.56
CA GLY A 107 -6.34 5.50 -2.75
C GLY A 107 -7.66 4.73 -2.77
N ILE A 108 -8.01 4.09 -1.65
CA ILE A 108 -9.28 3.36 -1.50
C ILE A 108 -10.47 4.29 -1.70
N PHE A 109 -10.43 5.50 -1.12
CA PHE A 109 -11.48 6.49 -1.27
C PHE A 109 -11.74 6.83 -2.74
N TRP A 110 -10.69 7.16 -3.50
CA TRP A 110 -10.83 7.44 -4.93
C TRP A 110 -11.30 6.23 -5.74
N GLY A 111 -10.86 5.03 -5.38
CA GLY A 111 -11.35 3.79 -6.01
C GLY A 111 -12.84 3.55 -5.78
N TYR A 112 -13.37 3.98 -4.63
CA TYR A 112 -14.80 3.92 -4.33
C TYR A 112 -15.61 4.94 -5.15
N VAL A 113 -15.15 6.19 -5.20
CA VAL A 113 -15.80 7.26 -5.99
C VAL A 113 -15.95 6.84 -7.45
N LEU A 114 -14.87 6.36 -8.07
CA LEU A 114 -14.88 5.94 -9.47
C LEU A 114 -15.81 4.73 -9.74
N GLN A 115 -15.84 3.75 -8.83
CA GLN A 115 -16.75 2.61 -8.96
C GLN A 115 -18.22 3.01 -8.86
N LYS A 116 -18.53 3.99 -8.00
CA LYS A 116 -19.90 4.51 -7.83
C LYS A 116 -20.36 5.22 -9.11
N GLU A 117 -19.55 6.12 -9.65
CA GLU A 117 -19.84 6.84 -10.89
C GLU A 117 -20.10 5.89 -12.07
N GLY A 118 -19.23 4.89 -12.27
CA GLY A 118 -19.41 3.91 -13.35
C GLY A 118 -20.64 2.99 -13.17
N SER A 119 -21.12 2.84 -11.94
CA SER A 119 -22.35 2.08 -11.65
C SER A 119 -23.61 2.90 -11.92
N GLU A 120 -23.57 4.20 -11.60
CA GLU A 120 -24.65 5.15 -11.89
C GLU A 120 -24.80 5.40 -13.40
N GLU A 121 -23.69 5.49 -14.13
CA GLU A 121 -23.70 5.61 -15.60
C GLU A 121 -24.35 4.39 -16.28
N LYS A 122 -24.02 3.16 -15.83
CA LYS A 122 -24.68 1.94 -16.34
C LYS A 122 -26.17 1.87 -16.00
N LYS A 123 -26.59 2.42 -14.86
CA LYS A 123 -27.99 2.46 -14.45
C LYS A 123 -28.81 3.47 -15.27
N ASN A 124 -28.17 4.54 -15.75
CA ASN A 124 -28.78 5.60 -16.54
C ASN A 124 -28.69 5.40 -18.06
N GLN A 125 -28.06 4.33 -18.55
CA GLN A 125 -28.18 3.96 -19.96
C GLN A 125 -29.63 3.53 -20.25
N PRO A 126 -30.38 4.26 -21.10
CA PRO A 126 -31.75 3.89 -21.42
C PRO A 126 -31.76 2.53 -22.12
N LYS A 127 -32.80 1.72 -21.84
CA LYS A 127 -33.15 0.47 -22.54
C LYS A 127 -33.35 0.72 -24.05
N LYS A 128 -32.29 1.03 -24.80
CA LYS A 128 -32.36 1.36 -26.23
C LYS A 128 -32.23 0.13 -27.15
N ALA A 129 -32.50 -1.06 -26.63
CA ALA A 129 -32.40 -2.31 -27.37
C ALA A 129 -33.61 -3.25 -27.18
N ALA A 130 -34.80 -2.69 -26.93
CA ALA A 130 -36.04 -3.47 -26.90
C ALA A 130 -36.91 -3.31 -28.17
N GLU A 131 -36.55 -2.41 -29.10
CA GLU A 131 -37.31 -2.21 -30.34
C GLU A 131 -36.37 -1.83 -31.49
N ARG A 132 -35.75 -2.82 -32.14
CA ARG A 132 -35.42 -2.82 -33.58
C ARG A 132 -35.39 -4.24 -34.09
#